data_AF-A0A7Y8L1G0-F1
#
_entry.id   AF-A0A7Y8L1G0-F1
#
_cell.length_a   1.000
_cell.length_b   1.000
_cell.length_c   1.000
_cell.angle_alpha   90.00
_cell.angle_beta   90.00
_cell.angle_gamma   90.00
#
_symmetry.space_group_name_H-M   'P 1'
#
loop_
_entity.id
_entity.type
_entity.pdbx_description
1 polymer ?
#
loop_
_entity_poly.entity_id
_entity_poly.type
_entity_poly.pdbx_seq_one_letter_code
_entity_poly.pdbx_strand_id
1 'polypeptide(L)'
;SKSYFGGAKPYVFTEQGVAMLSSVLNSERAIEINILIMRAFVKLREIISSHKKVEEKLKDIENKLQDHEEQIVQIIQVINELITPLPAEKKKIGFVIDD
;
A
#
# COMPACT_ATOMS: atom_id res chain seq x y z
N SER A 1 1.07 39.98 6.51
CA SER A 1 0.59 39.28 7.72
C SER A 1 1.68 38.37 8.34
N LYS A 2 2.92 38.86 8.51
CA LYS A 2 4.00 38.17 9.25
C LYS A 2 4.23 38.76 10.64
N SER A 3 3.60 39.91 10.98
CA SER A 3 3.88 40.64 12.22
C SER A 3 2.96 40.31 13.39
N TYR A 4 1.86 39.56 13.20
CA TYR A 4 0.91 39.24 14.29
C TYR A 4 1.15 37.86 14.93
N PHE A 5 1.82 36.94 14.23
CA PHE A 5 2.07 35.57 14.73
C PHE A 5 3.54 35.16 14.75
N GLY A 6 4.47 36.13 14.65
CA GLY A 6 5.90 35.88 14.89
C GLY A 6 6.48 34.70 14.11
N GLY A 7 6.34 34.68 12.77
CA GLY A 7 7.09 33.82 11.85
C GLY A 7 6.88 32.29 11.94
N ALA A 8 6.44 31.75 13.07
CA ALA A 8 6.26 30.32 13.32
C ALA A 8 4.79 30.01 13.57
N LYS A 9 4.28 28.93 12.96
CA LYS A 9 2.94 28.43 13.30
C LYS A 9 2.98 27.97 14.75
N PRO A 10 2.18 28.54 15.66
CA PRO A 10 2.17 28.07 17.03
C PRO A 10 1.72 26.59 17.04
N TYR A 11 2.49 25.74 17.73
CA TYR A 11 2.22 24.30 17.82
C TYR A 11 0.92 23.98 18.59
N VAL A 12 0.22 25.00 19.09
CA VAL A 12 -1.00 24.96 19.88
C VAL A 12 -2.18 24.21 19.25
N PHE A 13 -2.13 23.92 17.94
CA PHE A 13 -3.17 23.18 17.23
C PHE A 13 -2.80 21.72 16.95
N THR A 14 -1.70 21.21 17.50
CA THR A 14 -1.42 19.77 17.52
C THR A 14 -1.98 19.15 18.80
N GLU A 15 -2.15 17.83 18.84
CA GLU A 15 -2.61 17.12 20.05
C GLU A 15 -1.77 17.49 21.29
N GLN A 16 -0.45 17.53 21.11
CA GLN A 16 0.52 17.91 22.14
C GLN A 16 0.43 19.39 22.48
N GLY A 17 0.18 20.26 21.50
CA GLY A 17 -0.01 21.69 21.72
C GLY A 17 -1.30 22.03 22.46
N VAL A 18 -2.38 21.31 22.18
CA VAL A 18 -3.67 21.44 22.88
C VAL A 18 -3.53 20.93 24.31
N ALA A 19 -2.80 19.83 24.52
CA ALA A 19 -2.47 19.32 25.84
C ALA A 19 -1.58 20.30 26.65
N MET A 20 -0.67 21.02 26.00
CA MET A 20 0.08 22.09 26.67
C MET A 20 -0.81 23.30 26.98
N LEU A 21 -1.72 23.68 26.08
CA LEU A 21 -2.66 24.78 26.30
C LEU A 21 -3.65 24.52 27.45
N SER A 22 -4.07 23.27 27.67
CA SER A 22 -4.98 22.93 28.78
C SER A 22 -4.35 23.16 30.15
N SER A 23 -3.02 23.18 30.25
CA SER A 23 -2.32 23.56 31.49
C SER A 23 -2.36 25.07 31.77
N VAL A 24 -2.61 25.89 30.74
CA VAL A 24 -2.60 27.37 30.82
C VAL A 24 -4.03 27.94 30.87
N LEU A 25 -4.96 27.35 30.13
CA LEU A 25 -6.34 27.81 30.05
C LEU A 25 -7.26 26.99 30.97
N ASN A 26 -7.71 27.59 32.07
CA ASN A 26 -8.48 26.91 33.12
C ASN A 26 -9.93 27.40 33.26
N SER A 27 -10.48 28.05 32.22
CA SER A 27 -11.91 28.39 32.21
C SER A 27 -12.75 27.19 31.80
N GLU A 28 -13.98 27.06 32.32
CA GLU A 28 -14.90 25.97 31.97
C GLU A 28 -15.05 25.83 30.44
N ARG A 29 -15.19 26.96 29.75
CA ARG A 29 -15.29 26.99 28.29
C ARG A 29 -14.02 26.46 27.60
N ALA A 30 -12.84 26.78 28.11
CA ALA A 30 -11.58 26.28 27.54
C ALA A 30 -11.42 24.77 27.75
N ILE A 31 -11.83 24.26 28.90
CA ILE A 31 -11.81 22.82 29.22
C ILE A 31 -12.69 22.05 28.23
N GLU A 32 -13.92 22.51 27.98
CA GLU A 32 -14.82 21.90 27.00
C GLU A 32 -14.22 21.85 25.59
N ILE A 33 -13.64 22.97 25.15
CA ILE A 33 -13.03 23.08 23.82
C ILE A 33 -11.84 22.12 23.70
N ASN A 34 -10.98 22.03 24.72
CA ASN A 34 -9.84 21.11 24.72
C ASN A 34 -10.30 19.64 24.60
N ILE A 35 -11.38 19.25 25.31
CA ILE A 35 -11.96 17.92 25.21
C ILE A 35 -12.46 17.64 23.78
N LEU A 36 -13.15 18.61 23.17
CA LEU A 36 -13.66 18.47 21.80
C LEU A 36 -12.53 18.32 20.78
N ILE A 37 -11.46 19.12 20.92
CA ILE A 37 -10.29 19.06 20.04
C ILE A 37 -9.61 17.70 20.16
N MET A 38 -9.36 17.21 21.38
CA MET A 38 -8.77 15.89 21.60
C MET A 38 -9.61 14.77 20.98
N ARG A 39 -10.94 14.81 21.15
CA ARG A 39 -11.86 13.84 20.52
C ARG A 39 -11.78 13.85 18.99
N ALA A 40 -11.65 15.03 18.39
CA ALA A 40 -11.48 15.15 16.94
C ALA A 40 -10.16 14.50 16.47
N PHE A 41 -9.06 14.73 17.18
CA PHE A 41 -7.76 14.11 16.87
C PHE A 41 -7.77 12.59 17.00
N VAL A 42 -8.42 12.05 18.03
CA VAL A 42 -8.58 10.59 18.20
C VAL A 42 -9.36 9.99 17.03
N LYS A 43 -10.51 10.58 16.68
CA LYS A 43 -11.32 10.12 15.53
C LYS A 43 -10.57 10.19 14.21
N LEU A 44 -9.81 11.26 13.97
CA LEU A 44 -8.97 11.37 12.77
C LEU A 44 -7.93 10.25 12.70
N ARG A 45 -7.29 9.92 13.83
CA ARG A 45 -6.33 8.81 13.90
C ARG A 45 -6.99 7.46 13.68
N GLU A 46 -8.17 7.22 14.24
CA GLU A 46 -8.95 6.00 14.02
C GLU A 46 -9.29 5.83 12.53
N ILE A 47 -9.74 6.89 11.86
CA ILE A 47 -10.03 6.87 10.42
C ILE A 47 -8.77 6.51 9.63
N ILE A 48 -7.66 7.23 9.87
CA ILE A 48 -6.38 6.97 9.18
C ILE A 48 -5.91 5.52 9.44
N SER A 49 -6.02 5.04 10.68
CA SER A 49 -5.61 3.69 11.06
C SER A 49 -6.54 2.61 10.48
N SER A 50 -7.82 2.89 10.29
CA SER A 50 -8.80 1.94 9.75
C SER A 50 -8.44 1.52 8.32
N HIS A 51 -7.84 2.43 7.55
CA HIS A 51 -7.44 2.17 6.17
C HIS A 51 -6.10 1.41 6.06
N LYS A 52 -5.26 1.43 7.09
CA LYS A 52 -3.99 0.69 7.09
C LYS A 52 -4.21 -0.83 6.95
N LYS A 53 -5.19 -1.37 7.67
CA LYS A 53 -5.58 -2.79 7.58
C LYS A 53 -6.14 -3.15 6.20
N VAL A 54 -6.79 -2.18 5.54
CA VAL A 54 -7.32 -2.35 4.18
C VAL A 54 -6.18 -2.33 3.17
N GLU A 55 -5.21 -1.41 3.32
CA GLU A 55 -4.01 -1.32 2.49
C GLU A 55 -3.16 -2.59 2.58
N GLU A 56 -2.95 -3.12 3.80
CA GLU A 56 -2.22 -4.38 4.01
C GLU A 56 -2.91 -5.55 3.33
N LYS A 57 -4.24 -5.69 3.51
CA LYS A 57 -5.01 -6.74 2.83
C LYS A 57 -4.99 -6.61 1.30
N LEU A 58 -4.97 -5.39 0.78
CA LEU A 58 -4.92 -5.16 -0.67
C LEU A 58 -3.57 -5.62 -1.23
N LYS A 59 -2.46 -5.27 -0.57
CA LYS A 59 -1.12 -5.75 -0.93
C LYS A 59 -1.02 -7.27 -0.90
N ASP A 60 -1.60 -7.91 0.12
CA ASP A 60 -1.61 -9.38 0.20
C ASP A 60 -2.36 -10.02 -0.98
N ILE A 61 -3.45 -9.40 -1.44
CA ILE A 61 -4.21 -9.88 -2.60
C ILE A 61 -3.40 -9.66 -3.89
N GLU A 62 -2.82 -8.47 -4.06
CA GLU A 62 -1.98 -8.14 -5.23
C GLU A 62 -0.80 -9.11 -5.38
N ASN A 63 -0.08 -9.40 -4.30
CA ASN A 63 1.03 -10.34 -4.31
C ASN A 63 0.59 -11.76 -4.72
N LYS A 64 -0.52 -12.25 -4.16
CA LYS A 64 -1.06 -13.58 -4.53
C LYS A 64 -1.47 -13.64 -5.99
N LEU A 65 -2.05 -12.56 -6.54
CA LEU A 65 -2.42 -12.51 -7.95
C LEU A 65 -1.19 -12.55 -8.86
N GLN A 66 -0.11 -11.84 -8.50
CA GLN A 66 1.17 -11.91 -9.22
C GLN A 66 1.75 -13.34 -9.23
N ASP A 67 1.79 -13.99 -8.06
CA ASP A 67 2.27 -15.38 -7.95
C ASP A 67 1.45 -16.33 -8.84
N HIS A 68 0.13 -16.15 -8.88
CA HIS A 68 -0.75 -16.97 -9.72
C HIS A 68 -0.56 -16.70 -11.22
N GLU A 69 -0.30 -15.46 -11.62
CA GLU A 69 -0.06 -15.11 -13.02
C GLU A 69 1.22 -15.79 -13.54
N GLU A 70 2.29 -15.80 -12.75
CA GLU A 70 3.52 -16.53 -13.08
C GLU A 70 3.28 -18.03 -13.24
N GLN A 71 2.52 -18.63 -12.31
CA GLN A 71 2.17 -20.05 -12.36
C GLN A 71 1.34 -20.40 -13.60
N ILE A 72 0.39 -19.56 -13.98
CA ILE A 72 -0.45 -19.78 -15.17
C ILE A 72 0.40 -19.75 -16.43
N VAL A 73 1.34 -18.80 -16.56
CA VAL A 73 2.25 -18.73 -17.71
C VAL A 73 3.09 -20.00 -17.82
N GLN A 74 3.62 -20.51 -16.70
CA GLN A 74 4.39 -21.75 -16.68
C GLN A 74 3.54 -22.96 -17.10
N ILE A 75 2.30 -23.06 -16.59
CA ILE A 75 1.38 -24.15 -16.97
C ILE A 75 1.08 -24.11 -18.48
N ILE A 76 0.83 -22.92 -19.03
CA ILE A 76 0.58 -22.74 -20.47
C ILE A 76 1.80 -23.14 -21.30
N GLN A 77 3.02 -22.81 -20.86
CA GLN A 77 4.24 -23.25 -21.53
C GLN A 77 4.37 -24.78 -21.55
N VAL A 78 4.16 -25.44 -20.41
CA VAL A 78 4.20 -26.91 -20.32
C VAL A 78 3.14 -27.55 -21.22
N ILE A 79 1.92 -27.02 -21.23
CA ILE A 79 0.86 -27.52 -22.12
C ILE A 79 1.27 -27.35 -23.59
N ASN A 80 1.84 -26.21 -23.97
CA ASN A 80 2.30 -25.98 -25.33
C ASN A 80 3.41 -26.97 -25.73
N GLU A 81 4.37 -27.23 -24.84
CA GLU A 81 5.42 -28.22 -25.07
C GLU A 81 4.87 -29.64 -25.30
N LEU A 82 3.83 -30.02 -24.56
CA LEU A 82 3.17 -31.33 -24.70
C LEU A 82 2.32 -31.45 -25.98
N ILE A 83 1.76 -30.34 -26.47
CA ILE A 83 0.94 -30.30 -27.68
C ILE A 83 1.80 -30.13 -28.95
N THR A 84 3.01 -29.57 -28.83
CA THR A 84 3.91 -29.45 -29.98
C THR A 84 4.28 -30.83 -30.55
N PRO A 85 3.90 -31.13 -31.80
CA PRO A 85 4.29 -32.39 -32.41
C PRO A 85 5.81 -32.42 -32.55
N LEU A 86 6.42 -33.54 -32.15
CA LEU A 86 7.85 -33.80 -32.32
C LEU A 86 8.25 -33.47 -33.77
N PRO A 87 9.33 -32.71 -34.00
CA PRO A 87 9.80 -32.44 -35.35
C PRO A 87 10.06 -33.79 -36.02
N ALA A 88 9.32 -34.08 -37.08
CA ALA A 88 9.50 -35.30 -37.85
C ALA A 88 10.99 -35.37 -38.23
N GLU A 89 11.68 -36.42 -37.76
CA GLU A 89 13.05 -36.69 -38.20
C GLU A 89 13.02 -36.70 -39.72
N LYS A 90 13.66 -35.70 -40.34
CA LYS A 90 13.77 -35.63 -41.79
C LYS A 90 14.59 -36.84 -42.19
N LYS A 91 13.93 -37.92 -42.64
CA LYS A 91 14.60 -39.02 -43.32
C LYS A 91 15.44 -38.39 -44.43
N LYS A 92 16.76 -38.46 -44.33
CA LYS A 92 17.64 -38.07 -45.44
C LYS A 92 17.37 -39.08 -46.55
N ILE A 93 16.55 -38.70 -47.52
CA ILE A 93 16.32 -39.49 -48.73
C ILE A 93 17.39 -39.07 -49.72
N GLY A 94 18.36 -39.96 -49.96
CA GLY A 94 19.44 -39.75 -50.92
C GLY A 94 20.46 -40.88 -50.85
N PHE A 95 21.16 -41.12 -51.96
CA PHE A 95 22.26 -42.08 -52.01
C PHE A 95 23.49 -41.45 -51.36
N VAL A 96 24.02 -42.09 -50.32
CA VAL A 96 25.37 -41.80 -49.81
C VAL A 96 26.32 -42.49 -50.79
N ILE A 97 27.10 -41.69 -51.50
CA ILE A 97 28.23 -42.20 -52.29
C ILE A 97 29.37 -42.35 -51.29
N ASP A 98 29.64 -43.59 -50.88
CA ASP A 98 30.92 -43.93 -50.23
C ASP A 98 31.95 -44.18 -51.33
N ASP A 99 33.17 -43.66 -51.13
CA ASP A 99 34.33 -43.77 -52.03
C ASP A 99 34.72 -45.22 -52.40
#